data_AF-A0A933RKI0-F1
#
_entry.id   AF-A0A933RKI0-F1
#
_cell.length_a   1.000
_cell.length_b   1.000
_cell.length_c   1.000
_cell.angle_alpha   90.00
_cell.angle_beta   90.00
_cell.angle_gamma   90.00
#
_symmetry.space_group_name_H-M   'P 1'
#
loop_
_entity.id
_entity.type
_entity.pdbx_description
1 polymer ?
#
loop_
_entity_poly.entity_id
_entity_poly.type
_entity_poly.pdbx_seq_one_letter_code
_entity_poly.pdbx_strand_id
1 'polypeptide(L)'
;MSEFEVLERLASTEKDACRMAELSGVLHLSQSALSRVVGRLEKDGLVTRAICSDDRRGIFAALTDAGRERYEQARPTHRRVLESVLGAE
;
A
#
# COMPACT_ATOMS: atom_id res chain seq x y z
N MET A 1 -0.29 10.09 6.52
CA MET A 1 -0.01 9.19 5.40
C MET A 1 -1.02 8.06 5.44
N SER A 2 -1.75 7.88 4.35
CA SER A 2 -3.00 7.12 4.30
C SER A 2 -2.77 5.66 3.92
N GLU A 3 -3.64 4.77 4.37
CA GLU A 3 -3.77 3.40 3.83
C GLU A 3 -3.86 3.40 2.31
N PHE A 4 -4.47 4.45 1.75
CA PHE A 4 -4.59 4.65 0.31
C PHE A 4 -3.23 4.69 -0.40
N GLU A 5 -2.22 5.38 0.16
CA GLU A 5 -0.90 5.51 -0.47
C GLU A 5 -0.15 4.17 -0.47
N VAL A 6 -0.35 3.35 0.56
CA VAL A 6 0.19 1.98 0.60
C VAL A 6 -0.47 1.12 -0.47
N LEU A 7 -1.80 1.16 -0.58
CA LEU A 7 -2.54 0.42 -1.60
C LEU A 7 -2.17 0.89 -3.02
N GLU A 8 -2.05 2.19 -3.25
CA GLU A 8 -1.63 2.78 -4.51
C GLU A 8 -0.24 2.29 -4.94
N ARG A 9 0.71 2.29 -4.00
CA ARG A 9 2.07 1.91 -4.29
C ARG A 9 2.22 0.42 -4.59
N LEU A 10 1.43 -0.41 -3.91
CA LEU A 10 1.34 -1.85 -4.20
C LEU A 10 0.60 -2.13 -5.52
N ALA A 11 -0.46 -1.37 -5.82
CA ALA A 11 -1.23 -1.52 -7.07
C ALA A 11 -0.41 -1.18 -8.31
N SER A 12 0.54 -0.26 -8.17
CA SER A 12 1.43 0.21 -9.23
C SER A 12 2.68 -0.66 -9.40
N THR A 13 2.87 -1.69 -8.58
CA THR A 13 4.06 -2.56 -8.64
C THR A 13 3.79 -3.73 -9.61
N GLU A 14 4.57 -3.83 -10.68
CA GLU A 14 4.44 -4.87 -11.71
C GLU A 14 4.73 -6.30 -11.20
N LYS A 15 5.39 -6.44 -10.05
CA LYS A 15 5.84 -7.73 -9.49
C LYS A 15 4.86 -8.38 -8.51
N ASP A 16 3.62 -7.91 -8.41
CA ASP A 16 2.57 -8.33 -7.45
C ASP A 16 2.93 -8.24 -5.95
N ALA A 17 4.22 -8.12 -5.60
CA ALA A 17 4.72 -8.00 -4.25
C ALA A 17 5.87 -6.98 -4.16
N CYS A 18 5.90 -6.22 -3.07
CA CYS A 18 6.94 -5.23 -2.78
C CYS A 18 7.58 -5.52 -1.43
N ARG A 19 8.90 -5.35 -1.32
CA ARG A 19 9.61 -5.51 -0.06
C ARG A 19 9.23 -4.41 0.91
N MET A 20 8.95 -4.74 2.18
CA MET A 20 8.61 -3.77 3.22
C MET A 20 9.66 -2.66 3.37
N ALA A 21 10.94 -2.99 3.18
CA ALA A 21 12.04 -2.02 3.22
C ALA A 21 11.95 -1.01 2.07
N GLU A 22 11.69 -1.48 0.84
CA GLU A 22 11.53 -0.60 -0.32
C GLU A 22 10.27 0.25 -0.18
N LEU A 23 9.17 -0.36 0.24
CA LEU A 23 7.91 0.31 0.48
C LEU A 23 8.05 1.43 1.53
N SER A 24 8.84 1.19 2.60
CA SER A 24 9.13 2.22 3.61
C SER A 24 9.94 3.38 3.06
N GLY A 25 10.89 3.11 2.16
CA GLY A 25 11.73 4.13 1.55
C GLY A 25 10.94 5.02 0.58
N VAL A 26 10.11 4.41 -0.27
CA VAL A 26 9.33 5.15 -1.28
C VAL A 26 8.18 5.93 -0.65
N LEU A 27 7.55 5.38 0.39
CA LEU A 27 6.51 6.09 1.12
C LEU A 27 7.08 7.04 2.18
N HIS A 28 8.40 7.15 2.36
CA HIS A 28 9.01 7.95 3.43
C HIS A 28 8.44 7.62 4.84
N LEU A 29 8.09 6.36 5.06
CA LEU A 29 7.59 5.86 6.35
C LEU A 29 8.71 5.22 7.16
N SER A 30 8.65 5.40 8.47
CA SER A 30 9.42 4.51 9.35
C SER A 30 8.90 3.07 9.23
N GLN A 31 9.79 2.08 9.41
CA GLN A 31 9.41 0.66 9.34
C GLN A 31 8.26 0.32 10.31
N SER A 32 8.28 0.90 11.52
CA SER A 32 7.23 0.69 12.51
C SER A 32 5.89 1.31 12.10
N ALA A 33 5.90 2.46 11.42
CA ALA A 33 4.68 3.07 10.90
C ALA A 33 4.10 2.23 9.76
N LEU A 34 4.94 1.84 8.79
CA LEU A 34 4.52 0.99 7.69
C LEU A 34 3.97 -0.36 8.19
N SER A 35 4.64 -0.99 9.15
CA SER A 35 4.20 -2.27 9.73
C SER A 35 2.79 -2.17 10.36
N ARG A 36 2.47 -1.06 11.02
CA ARG A 36 1.12 -0.83 11.58
C ARG A 36 0.06 -0.65 10.49
N VAL A 37 0.37 0.09 9.43
CA VAL A 37 -0.56 0.31 8.31
C VAL A 37 -0.79 -1.00 7.55
N VAL A 38 0.27 -1.70 7.19
CA VAL A 38 0.19 -3.00 6.50
C VAL A 38 -0.52 -4.04 7.38
N GLY A 39 -0.28 -4.05 8.70
CA GLY A 39 -0.97 -4.96 9.62
C GLY A 39 -2.48 -4.73 9.70
N ARG A 40 -2.94 -3.47 9.57
CA ARG A 40 -4.37 -3.17 9.45
C ARG A 40 -4.94 -3.64 8.11
N LEU A 41 -4.28 -3.30 7.02
CA LEU A 41 -4.68 -3.72 5.67
C LEU A 41 -4.73 -5.25 5.54
N GLU A 42 -3.80 -5.96 6.19
CA GLU A 42 -3.80 -7.42 6.24
C GLU A 42 -4.97 -7.95 7.07
N LYS A 43 -5.24 -7.36 8.24
CA LYS A 43 -6.41 -7.72 9.06
C LYS A 43 -7.73 -7.54 8.30
N ASP A 44 -7.80 -6.53 7.45
CA ASP A 44 -8.97 -6.24 6.61
C ASP A 44 -8.97 -7.08 5.31
N GLY A 45 -8.00 -7.97 5.11
CA GLY A 45 -7.92 -8.87 3.96
C GLY A 45 -7.50 -8.19 2.65
N LEU A 46 -6.99 -6.95 2.70
CA LEU A 46 -6.64 -6.13 1.55
C LEU A 46 -5.19 -6.37 1.09
N VAL A 47 -4.32 -6.81 2.00
CA VAL A 47 -2.90 -7.05 1.73
C VAL A 47 -2.51 -8.40 2.34
N THR A 48 -1.57 -9.11 1.71
CA THR A 48 -0.92 -10.29 2.29
C THR A 48 0.55 -10.03 2.54
N ARG A 49 1.10 -10.63 3.60
CA ARG A 49 2.52 -10.59 3.92
C ARG A 49 3.13 -11.97 3.75
N ALA A 50 4.25 -12.03 3.01
CA ALA A 50 5.00 -13.26 2.82
C ALA A 50 6.47 -13.07 3.19
N ILE A 51 7.03 -14.06 3.87
CA ILE A 51 8.48 -14.17 4.11
C ILE A 51 9.05 -14.97 2.94
N CYS A 52 10.02 -14.41 2.22
CA CYS A 52 10.69 -15.16 1.16
C CYS A 52 11.58 -16.26 1.79
N SER A 53 11.33 -17.52 1.42
CA SER A 53 12.07 -18.67 1.96
C SER A 53 13.52 -18.74 1.47
N ASP A 54 13.81 -18.14 0.32
CA ASP A 54 15.12 -18.17 -0.35
C ASP A 54 16.07 -17.10 0.19
N ASP A 55 15.55 -15.88 0.36
CA ASP A 55 16.26 -14.75 0.96
C ASP A 55 15.60 -14.37 2.30
N ARG A 56 15.94 -15.14 3.33
CA ARG A 56 15.33 -15.19 4.69
C ARG A 56 15.35 -13.86 5.48
N ARG A 57 15.65 -12.73 4.84
CA ARG A 57 15.73 -11.41 5.47
C ARG A 57 14.65 -10.43 5.00
N GLY A 58 13.86 -10.76 3.98
CA GLY A 58 12.86 -9.85 3.42
C GLY A 58 11.41 -10.26 3.73
N ILE A 59 10.64 -9.35 4.35
CA ILE A 59 9.17 -9.40 4.35
C ILE A 59 8.67 -8.66 3.11
N PHE A 60 7.78 -9.31 2.37
CA PHE A 60 7.09 -8.74 1.21
C PHE A 60 5.62 -8.50 1.55
N ALA A 61 5.07 -7.44 0.99
CA ALA A 61 3.64 -7.13 1.03
C ALA A 61 3.10 -7.15 -0.40
N ALA A 62 1.93 -7.76 -0.60
CA ALA A 62 1.26 -7.90 -1.88
C ALA A 62 -0.22 -7.53 -1.73
N LEU A 63 -0.83 -6.94 -2.76
CA LEU A 63 -2.27 -6.72 -2.76
C LEU A 63 -3.01 -8.04 -2.94
N THR A 64 -4.15 -8.16 -2.27
CA THR A 64 -5.15 -9.16 -2.62
C THR A 64 -6.08 -8.59 -3.69
N ASP A 65 -6.92 -9.45 -4.30
CA ASP A 65 -7.97 -8.98 -5.21
C ASP A 65 -8.93 -8.00 -4.52
N ALA A 66 -9.29 -8.28 -3.26
CA ALA A 66 -10.10 -7.38 -2.44
C ALA A 66 -9.40 -6.04 -2.19
N GLY A 67 -8.09 -6.05 -1.94
CA GLY A 67 -7.28 -4.84 -1.81
C GLY A 67 -7.27 -4.00 -3.08
N ARG A 68 -7.13 -4.66 -4.25
CA ARG A 68 -7.16 -4.01 -5.55
C ARG A 68 -8.53 -3.38 -5.82
N GLU A 69 -9.62 -4.10 -5.60
CA GLU A 69 -10.97 -3.55 -5.73
C GLU A 69 -11.17 -2.36 -4.80
N ARG A 70 -10.72 -2.47 -3.55
CA ARG A 70 -10.86 -1.39 -2.57
C ARG A 70 -10.07 -0.13 -2.94
N TYR A 71 -8.88 -0.30 -3.51
CA TYR A 71 -8.10 0.79 -4.08
C TYR A 71 -8.85 1.46 -5.24
N GLU A 72 -9.36 0.68 -6.20
CA GLU A 72 -10.11 1.20 -7.34
C GLU A 72 -11.35 2.00 -6.91
N GLN A 73 -12.07 1.53 -5.89
CA GLN A 73 -13.22 2.24 -5.30
C GLN A 73 -12.82 3.54 -4.59
N ALA A 74 -11.65 3.58 -3.95
CA ALA A 74 -11.18 4.75 -3.21
C ALA A 74 -10.55 5.82 -4.12
N ARG A 75 -9.99 5.41 -5.27
CA ARG A 75 -9.29 6.28 -6.23
C ARG A 75 -10.11 7.49 -6.72
N PRO A 76 -11.39 7.37 -7.12
CA PRO A 76 -12.18 8.52 -7.55
C PRO A 76 -12.43 9.52 -6.41
N THR A 77 -12.65 9.04 -5.18
CA THR A 77 -12.82 9.90 -4.00
C THR A 77 -11.54 10.67 -3.72
N HIS A 78 -10.39 10.00 -3.73
CA HIS A 78 -9.10 10.65 -3.54
C HIS A 78 -8.84 11.74 -4.59
N ARG A 79 -9.11 11.45 -5.87
CA ARG A 79 -8.98 12.42 -6.96
C ARG A 79 -9.90 13.62 -6.81
N ARG A 80 -11.18 13.42 -6.45
CA ARG A 80 -12.12 14.51 -6.23
C ARG A 80 -11.67 15.44 -5.10
N VAL A 81 -11.12 14.88 -4.02
CA VAL A 81 -10.57 15.67 -2.92
C VAL A 81 -9.37 16.49 -3.39
N LEU A 82 -8.43 15.87 -4.12
CA LEU A 82 -7.29 16.59 -4.72
C LEU A 82 -7.74 17.72 -5.64
N GLU A 83 -8.69 17.46 -6.54
CA GLU A 83 -9.26 18.48 -7.44
C GLU A 83 -9.92 19.62 -6.67
N SER A 84 -10.60 19.34 -5.56
CA SER A 84 -11.23 20.39 -4.74
C SER A 84 -10.23 21.26 -3.97
N VAL A 85 -9.06 20.73 -3.63
CA VAL A 85 -8.02 21.44 -2.86
C VAL A 85 -7.05 22.18 -3.78
N LEU A 86 -6.75 21.61 -4.95
CA LEU A 86 -5.80 22.15 -5.92
C LEU A 86 -6.48 22.96 -7.04
N GLY A 87 -7.77 22.72 -7.31
CA GLY A 87 -8.54 23.39 -8.34
C GLY A 87 -9.29 24.64 -7.88
N ALA A 88 -8.93 25.19 -6.71
CA ALA A 88 -9.35 26.51 -6.29
C ALA A 88 -8.31 27.54 -6.78
N GLU A 89 -8.40 27.89 -8.06
CA GLU A 89 -7.83 29.12 -8.63
C GLU A 89 -8.96 30.11 -8.96
#